data_AF-A0A7S2EU94-F1
#
_entry.id   AF-A0A7S2EU94-F1
#
_cell.length_a   1.000
_cell.length_b   1.000
_cell.length_c   1.000
_cell.angle_alpha   90.00
_cell.angle_beta   90.00
_cell.angle_gamma   90.00
#
_symmetry.space_group_name_H-M   'P 1'
#
loop_
_entity.id
_entity.type
_entity.pdbx_description
1 polymer ?
#
loop_
_entity_poly.entity_id
_entity_poly.type
_entity_poly.pdbx_seq_one_letter_code
_entity_poly.pdbx_strand_id
1 'polypeptide(L)'
;AVAGAGRAASDPRESDRREWWMPRAESLARYVATELQSSDAVLLQEWWFGEEFEELFDAHTGGIFRRVSERRPGREDGMAVLIKRTGKLEFVKSAPVRTGPQRIGQVVTCRERG
;
A
#
# COMPACT_ATOMS: atom_id res chain seq x y z
N ALA A 1 -16.96 45.80 9.95
CA ALA A 1 -15.83 45.51 9.02
C ALA A 1 -14.55 45.78 9.80
N VAL A 2 -13.53 44.94 9.88
CA VAL A 2 -13.06 43.90 8.94
C VAL A 2 -12.59 42.69 9.77
N ALA A 3 -13.09 41.50 9.43
CA ALA A 3 -12.48 40.24 9.82
C ALA A 3 -11.47 39.87 8.73
N GLY A 4 -10.26 39.48 9.12
CA GLY A 4 -9.21 39.16 8.17
C GLY A 4 -8.05 38.41 8.81
N ALA A 5 -8.33 37.34 9.55
CA ALA A 5 -7.33 36.32 9.80
C ALA A 5 -7.14 35.55 8.49
N GLY A 6 -6.12 35.92 7.71
CA GLY A 6 -5.73 35.21 6.50
C GLY A 6 -5.47 33.74 6.84
N ARG A 7 -6.19 32.84 6.16
CA ARG A 7 -5.93 31.39 6.21
C ARG A 7 -4.46 31.18 5.83
N ALA A 8 -3.71 30.52 6.70
CA ALA A 8 -2.38 30.02 6.39
C ALA A 8 -2.45 29.25 5.05
N ALA A 9 -1.56 29.57 4.11
CA ALA A 9 -1.39 28.78 2.91
C ALA A 9 -1.12 27.33 3.34
N SER A 10 -1.97 26.39 2.92
CA SER A 10 -1.77 24.97 3.18
C SER A 10 -0.45 24.54 2.54
N ASP A 11 0.51 24.09 3.35
CA ASP A 11 1.72 23.43 2.85
C ASP A 11 1.28 22.30 1.90
N PRO A 12 1.78 22.24 0.65
CA PRO A 12 1.41 21.17 -0.27
C PRO A 12 1.79 19.81 0.33
N ARG A 13 0.94 18.80 0.09
CA ARG A 13 1.09 17.49 0.70
C ARG A 13 2.39 16.84 0.23
N GLU A 14 3.02 16.01 1.06
CA GLU A 14 4.22 15.28 0.65
C GLU A 14 3.98 14.41 -0.60
N SER A 15 2.76 13.87 -0.75
CA SER A 15 2.33 13.10 -1.93
C SER A 15 2.36 13.92 -3.23
N ASP A 16 2.29 15.25 -3.14
CA ASP A 16 2.31 16.15 -4.29
C ASP A 16 3.77 16.45 -4.74
N ARG A 17 4.79 16.06 -3.95
CA ARG A 17 6.22 16.29 -4.22
C ARG A 17 6.94 15.00 -4.60
N ARG A 18 6.96 14.68 -5.90
CA ARG A 18 7.54 13.45 -6.46
C ARG A 18 8.97 13.18 -6.01
N GLU A 19 9.79 14.23 -6.00
CA GLU A 19 11.18 14.19 -5.58
C GLU A 19 11.37 13.82 -4.11
N TRP A 20 10.32 13.90 -3.29
CA TRP A 20 10.36 13.49 -1.87
C TRP A 20 9.93 12.05 -1.68
N TRP A 21 8.80 11.65 -2.26
CA TRP A 21 8.25 10.32 -2.00
C TRP A 21 8.88 9.23 -2.88
N MET A 22 9.25 9.53 -4.13
CA MET A 22 9.70 8.50 -5.09
C MET A 22 10.98 7.78 -4.64
N PRO A 23 12.06 8.46 -4.17
CA PRO A 23 13.25 7.74 -3.69
C PRO A 23 12.98 6.87 -2.47
N ARG A 24 12.04 7.29 -1.60
CA ARG A 24 11.65 6.54 -0.40
C ARG A 24 10.81 5.32 -0.77
N ALA A 25 9.88 5.48 -1.72
CA ALA A 25 9.09 4.39 -2.26
C ALA A 25 9.98 3.32 -2.94
N GLU A 26 10.98 3.77 -3.70
CA GLU A 26 11.94 2.87 -4.35
C GLU A 26 12.78 2.12 -3.32
N SER A 27 13.29 2.82 -2.30
CA SER A 27 14.04 2.18 -1.21
C SER A 27 13.19 1.15 -0.46
N LEU A 28 11.91 1.45 -0.20
CA LEU A 28 10.99 0.52 0.45
C LEU A 28 10.73 -0.71 -0.43
N ALA A 29 10.41 -0.50 -1.71
CA ALA A 29 10.14 -1.58 -2.65
C ALA A 29 11.34 -2.52 -2.80
N ARG A 30 12.56 -1.97 -2.87
CA ARG A 30 13.81 -2.75 -2.87
C ARG A 30 13.99 -3.53 -1.58
N TYR A 31 13.83 -2.89 -0.42
CA TYR A 31 13.93 -3.56 0.88
C TYR A 31 12.96 -4.75 0.98
N VAL A 32 11.71 -4.58 0.54
CA VAL A 32 10.72 -5.67 0.53
C VAL A 32 11.14 -6.79 -0.43
N ALA A 33 11.63 -6.43 -1.63
CA ALA A 33 12.08 -7.39 -2.63
C ALA A 33 13.34 -8.18 -2.22
N THR A 34 14.20 -7.63 -1.37
CA THR A 34 15.45 -8.29 -0.95
C THR A 34 15.35 -8.93 0.43
N GLU A 35 14.96 -8.15 1.44
CA GLU A 35 15.03 -8.57 2.84
C GLU A 35 13.82 -9.41 3.24
N LEU A 36 12.65 -9.12 2.66
CA LEU A 36 11.41 -9.80 3.01
C LEU A 36 11.05 -10.93 2.02
N GLN A 37 11.89 -11.20 1.02
CA GLN A 37 11.64 -12.25 0.03
C GLN A 37 11.51 -13.65 0.63
N SER A 38 12.03 -13.89 1.83
CA SER A 38 11.90 -15.16 2.55
C SER A 38 10.51 -15.36 3.16
N SER A 39 9.72 -14.29 3.31
CA SER A 39 8.37 -14.34 3.85
C SER A 39 7.36 -14.80 2.80
N ASP A 40 6.44 -15.68 3.19
CA ASP A 40 5.34 -16.11 2.32
C ASP A 40 4.26 -15.03 2.16
N ALA A 41 4.14 -14.12 3.13
CA ALA A 41 3.27 -12.96 3.07
C ALA A 41 3.89 -11.74 3.78
N VAL A 42 3.68 -10.55 3.24
CA VAL A 42 4.08 -9.26 3.82
C VAL A 42 2.87 -8.33 3.84
N LEU A 43 2.58 -7.73 5.00
CA LEU A 43 1.51 -6.73 5.15
C LEU A 43 2.12 -5.32 5.16
N LEU A 44 1.59 -4.46 4.31
CA LEU A 44 1.92 -3.05 4.23
C LEU A 44 0.70 -2.23 4.68
N GLN A 45 0.92 -1.40 5.68
CA GLN A 45 -0.07 -0.44 6.19
C GLN A 45 0.17 0.93 5.55
N GLU A 46 -0.86 1.77 5.55
CA GLU A 46 -0.83 3.10 4.93
C GLU A 46 -0.42 3.04 3.44
N TRP A 47 -0.87 1.99 2.75
CA TRP A 47 -0.60 1.80 1.33
C TRP A 47 -1.23 2.92 0.52
N TRP A 48 -0.41 3.69 -0.20
CA TRP A 48 -0.87 4.80 -1.02
C TRP A 48 -1.29 4.32 -2.41
N PHE A 49 -2.51 4.69 -2.85
CA PHE A 49 -3.06 4.26 -4.14
C PHE A 49 -2.78 5.27 -5.26
N GLY A 50 -1.53 5.70 -5.40
CA GLY A 50 -1.05 6.47 -6.54
C GLY A 50 -0.55 5.55 -7.64
N GLU A 51 -0.98 5.74 -8.89
CA GLU A 51 -0.62 4.88 -10.03
C GLU A 51 0.89 4.73 -10.20
N GLU A 52 1.63 5.83 -10.25
CA GLU A 52 3.09 5.82 -10.37
C GLU A 52 3.78 5.15 -9.18
N PHE A 53 3.25 5.32 -7.96
CA PHE A 53 3.76 4.64 -6.78
C PHE A 53 3.58 3.12 -6.89
N GLU A 54 2.38 2.67 -7.30
CA GLU A 54 2.09 1.25 -7.45
C GLU A 54 2.92 0.61 -8.57
N GLU A 55 3.08 1.29 -9.71
CA GLU A 55 3.91 0.83 -10.83
C GLU A 55 5.37 0.66 -10.41
N LEU A 56 5.94 1.66 -9.73
CA LEU A 56 7.30 1.60 -9.21
C LEU A 56 7.46 0.43 -8.23
N PHE A 57 6.48 0.24 -7.33
CA PHE A 57 6.53 -0.85 -6.36
C PHE A 57 6.41 -2.23 -7.03
N ASP A 58 5.50 -2.37 -7.99
CA ASP A 58 5.28 -3.59 -8.75
C ASP A 58 6.48 -3.91 -9.67
N ALA A 59 7.22 -2.91 -10.16
CA ALA A 59 8.46 -3.12 -10.93
C ALA A 59 9.53 -3.87 -10.12
N HIS A 60 9.62 -3.63 -8.81
CA HIS A 60 10.56 -4.34 -7.92
C HIS A 60 10.01 -5.64 -7.35
N THR A 61 8.71 -5.70 -7.05
CA THR A 61 8.14 -6.80 -6.26
C THR A 61 7.24 -7.74 -7.07
N GLY A 62 6.75 -7.33 -8.24
CA GLY A 62 5.69 -8.03 -8.98
C GLY A 62 6.08 -9.40 -9.51
N GLY A 63 7.37 -9.64 -9.75
CA GLY A 63 7.89 -10.97 -10.11
C GLY A 63 8.02 -11.93 -8.91
N ILE A 64 8.08 -11.40 -7.69
CA ILE A 64 8.29 -12.16 -6.45
C ILE A 64 6.95 -12.39 -5.73
N PHE A 65 6.14 -11.34 -5.67
CA PHE A 65 4.90 -11.31 -4.92
C PHE A 65 3.71 -11.02 -5.85
N ARG A 66 2.54 -11.53 -5.45
CA ARG A 66 1.25 -11.04 -5.89
C ARG A 66 0.78 -10.00 -4.87
N ARG A 67 0.51 -8.79 -5.33
CA ARG A 67 -0.10 -7.73 -4.51
C ARG A 67 -1.62 -7.89 -4.45
N VAL A 68 -2.18 -7.69 -3.26
CA VAL A 68 -3.62 -7.62 -2.99
C VAL A 68 -3.86 -6.42 -2.09
N SER A 69 -4.48 -5.37 -2.62
CA SER A 69 -4.66 -4.10 -1.90
C SER A 69 -6.11 -3.68 -1.81
N GLU A 70 -6.45 -2.98 -0.73
CA GLU A 70 -7.80 -2.48 -0.45
C GLU A 70 -7.76 -1.04 0.07
N ARG A 71 -8.55 -0.17 -0.55
CA ARG A 71 -8.55 1.27 -0.26
C ARG A 71 -9.56 1.59 0.84
N ARG A 72 -9.21 2.46 1.79
CA ARG A 72 -10.17 2.92 2.78
C ARG A 72 -11.25 3.80 2.13
N PRO A 73 -12.54 3.64 2.49
CA PRO A 73 -13.61 4.49 1.97
C PRO A 73 -13.34 5.98 2.25
N GLY A 74 -13.30 6.78 1.19
CA GLY A 74 -13.09 8.23 1.28
C GLY A 74 -11.67 8.66 1.65
N ARG A 75 -10.66 7.80 1.49
CA ARG A 75 -9.23 8.13 1.72
C ARG A 75 -8.40 7.73 0.51
N GLU A 76 -7.19 8.30 0.43
CA GLU A 76 -6.21 8.00 -0.62
C GLU A 76 -5.30 6.80 -0.28
N ASP A 77 -5.42 6.27 0.94
CA ASP A 77 -4.60 5.20 1.47
C ASP A 77 -5.42 3.97 1.92
N GLY A 78 -4.72 2.89 2.25
CA GLY A 78 -5.30 1.67 2.79
C GLY A 78 -4.26 0.63 3.14
N MET A 79 -4.49 -0.60 2.72
CA MET A 79 -3.61 -1.72 3.05
C MET A 79 -3.26 -2.50 1.79
N ALA A 80 -2.08 -3.10 1.79
CA ALA A 80 -1.66 -4.06 0.79
C ALA A 80 -1.07 -5.30 1.46
N VAL A 81 -1.41 -6.48 0.95
CA VAL A 81 -0.78 -7.74 1.29
C VAL A 81 -0.04 -8.24 0.06
N LEU A 82 1.23 -8.51 0.22
CA LEU A 82 2.08 -9.15 -0.78
C LEU A 82 2.16 -10.62 -0.44
N ILE A 83 1.82 -11.49 -1.40
CA ILE A 83 1.79 -12.94 -1.21
C ILE A 83 2.82 -13.55 -2.16
N LYS A 84 3.79 -14.26 -1.62
CA LYS A 84 4.91 -14.78 -2.41
C LYS A 84 4.40 -15.80 -3.44
N ARG A 85 4.76 -15.59 -4.71
CA ARG A 85 4.25 -16.42 -5.81
C ARG A 85 4.73 -17.87 -5.71
N THR A 86 5.98 -18.06 -5.31
CA THR A 86 6.66 -19.35 -5.14
C THR A 86 6.74 -19.79 -3.67
N GLY A 87 6.03 -19.09 -2.79
CA GLY A 87 5.98 -19.41 -1.36
C GLY A 87 5.09 -20.61 -1.04
N LYS A 88 5.06 -20.99 0.24
CA LYS A 88 4.22 -22.09 0.74
C LYS A 88 2.74 -21.73 0.78
N LEU A 89 2.41 -20.45 0.71
CA LEU A 89 1.02 -19.98 0.69
C LEU A 89 0.54 -19.74 -0.74
N GLU A 90 -0.70 -20.13 -1.00
CA GLU A 90 -1.45 -19.79 -2.21
C GLU A 90 -2.60 -18.85 -1.85
N PHE A 91 -2.70 -17.72 -2.56
CA PHE A 91 -3.83 -16.81 -2.43
C PHE A 91 -5.12 -17.47 -2.90
N VAL A 92 -6.15 -17.44 -2.04
CA VAL A 92 -7.49 -17.93 -2.37
C VAL A 92 -8.42 -16.77 -2.69
N LYS A 93 -8.57 -15.82 -1.76
CA LYS A 93 -9.48 -14.68 -1.90
C LYS A 93 -9.11 -13.51 -0.99
N SER A 94 -9.63 -12.34 -1.32
CA SER A 94 -9.61 -11.14 -0.49
C SER A 94 -11.03 -10.61 -0.35
N ALA A 95 -11.38 -10.13 0.84
CA ALA A 95 -12.65 -9.48 1.08
C ALA A 95 -12.47 -8.22 1.97
N PRO A 96 -12.99 -7.06 1.55
CA PRO A 96 -13.12 -5.92 2.44
C PRO A 96 -14.27 -6.13 3.42
N VAL A 97 -14.00 -5.95 4.71
CA VAL A 97 -15.00 -5.94 5.78
C VAL A 97 -15.11 -4.52 6.30
N ARG A 98 -16.27 -3.89 6.14
CA ARG A 98 -16.52 -2.57 6.72
C ARG A 98 -16.60 -2.69 8.23
N THR A 99 -15.68 -2.04 8.93
CA THR A 99 -15.63 -1.98 10.40
C THR A 99 -16.07 -0.61 10.94
N GLY A 100 -16.48 0.29 10.04
CA GLY A 100 -17.09 1.59 10.35
C GLY A 100 -17.30 2.42 9.07
N PRO A 101 -17.80 3.67 9.19
CA PRO A 101 -18.11 4.53 8.04
C PRO A 101 -16.91 4.78 7.10
N GLN A 102 -15.70 4.87 7.68
CA GLN A 102 -14.43 5.11 6.98
C GLN A 102 -13.37 4.05 7.34
N ARG A 103 -13.78 2.94 7.96
CA ARG A 103 -12.88 1.89 8.44
C ARG A 103 -13.16 0.58 7.71
N ILE A 104 -12.09 -0.06 7.27
CA ILE A 104 -12.12 -1.37 6.64
C ILE A 104 -11.08 -2.28 7.31
N GLY A 105 -11.43 -3.55 7.45
CA GLY A 105 -10.46 -4.64 7.55
C GLY A 105 -10.36 -5.32 6.19
N GLN A 106 -9.16 -5.56 5.70
CA GLN A 106 -8.94 -6.43 4.53
C GLN A 106 -8.68 -7.83 5.05
N VAL A 107 -9.54 -8.79 4.68
CA VAL A 107 -9.34 -10.19 5.03
C VAL A 107 -8.76 -10.91 3.82
N VAL A 108 -7.48 -11.25 3.89
CA VAL A 108 -6.78 -12.03 2.86
C VAL A 108 -6.70 -13.48 3.32
N THR A 109 -7.33 -14.37 2.56
CA THR A 109 -7.31 -15.81 2.83
C THR A 109 -6.30 -16.48 1.91
N CYS A 110 -5.34 -17.18 2.52
CA CYS A 110 -4.42 -18.07 1.83
C CYS A 110 -4.62 -19.51 2.32
N ARG A 111 -4.20 -20.47 1.50
CA ARG A 111 -4.07 -21.88 1.90
C ARG A 111 -2.62 -22.32 1.75
N GLU A 112 -2.20 -23.33 2.49
CA GLU A 112 -0.91 -23.98 2.24
C GLU A 112 -0.94 -24.70 0.89
N ARG A 113 0.16 -24.63 0.15
CA ARG A 113 0.41 -25.45 -1.02
C ARG A 113 0.77 -26.86 -0.57
N GLY A 114 0.15 -27.86 -1.19
CA GLY A 114 0.50 -29.27 -1.00
C GLY A 114 1.83 -29.64 -1.63
#